data_AF-G4FK02-F1
#
_entry.id   AF-G4FK02-F1
#
_cell.length_a   1.000
_cell.length_b   1.000
_cell.length_c   1.000
_cell.angle_alpha   90.00
_cell.angle_beta   90.00
_cell.angle_gamma   90.00
#
_symmetry.space_group_name_H-M   'P 1'
#
loop_
_entity.id
_entity.type
_entity.pdbx_description
1 polymer ?
#
loop_
_entity_poly.entity_id
_entity_poly.type
_entity_poly.pdbx_seq_one_letter_code
_entity_poly.pdbx_strand_id
1 'polypeptide(L)' 'MTSQTSDSLVALKALLKEDESFAAQMRLTPTSSSAAQLASQHGIQVSPEALWRNRGVLVSDGHPTWRG' A
#
# COMPACT_ATOMS: atom_id res chain seq x y z
N MET A 1 2.86 10.71 -18.61
CA MET A 1 3.53 9.62 -17.85
C MET A 1 2.83 9.49 -16.50
N THR A 2 1.67 8.83 -16.43
CA THR A 2 0.90 8.63 -15.17
C THR A 2 0.43 7.19 -14.98
N SER A 3 0.70 6.29 -15.94
CA SER A 3 0.19 4.92 -15.93
C SER A 3 0.88 4.00 -14.92
N GLN A 4 2.14 4.29 -14.56
CA GLN A 4 2.93 3.41 -13.69
C GLN A 4 2.43 3.40 -12.24
N THR A 5 1.97 4.52 -11.70
CA THR A 5 1.46 4.59 -10.33
C THR A 5 0.17 3.80 -10.17
N SER A 6 -0.72 3.85 -11.16
CA SER A 6 -1.98 3.10 -11.14
C SER A 6 -1.74 1.59 -11.20
N ASP A 7 -0.78 1.14 -12.00
CA ASP A 7 -0.43 -0.27 -12.13
C ASP A 7 0.15 -0.83 -10.82
N SER A 8 1.09 -0.11 -10.19
CA SER A 8 1.65 -0.49 -8.88
C SER A 8 0.59 -0.57 -7.79
N LEU A 9 -0.40 0.34 -7.79
CA LEU A 9 -1.50 0.34 -6.81
C LEU A 9 -2.46 -0.83 -7.03
N VAL A 10 -2.70 -1.21 -8.29
CA VAL A 10 -3.53 -2.38 -8.63
C VAL A 10 -2.80 -3.66 -8.21
N ALA A 11 -1.51 -3.78 -8.50
CA ALA A 11 -0.69 -4.91 -8.06
C ALA A 11 -0.65 -5.01 -6.53
N LEU A 12 -0.48 -3.88 -5.84
CA LEU A 12 -0.51 -3.82 -4.38
C LEU A 12 -1.85 -4.30 -3.82
N LYS A 13 -2.97 -3.85 -4.42
CA LYS A 13 -4.31 -4.25 -4.00
C LYS A 13 -4.56 -5.74 -4.23
N ALA A 14 -4.03 -6.31 -5.31
CA ALA A 14 -4.08 -7.74 -5.56
C ALA A 14 -3.29 -8.49 -4.48
N LEU A 15 -2.05 -8.07 -4.20
CA LEU A 15 -1.21 -8.65 -3.15
C LEU A 15 -1.86 -8.58 -1.76
N LEU A 16 -2.51 -7.46 -1.43
CA LEU A 16 -3.26 -7.31 -0.18
C LEU A 16 -4.48 -8.24 -0.06
N LYS A 17 -5.05 -8.67 -1.18
CA LYS A 17 -6.15 -9.65 -1.22
C LYS A 17 -5.65 -11.08 -1.20
N GLU A 18 -4.54 -11.36 -1.88
CA GLU A 18 -3.96 -12.70 -1.97
C GLU A 18 -3.20 -13.08 -0.70
N ASP A 19 -2.54 -12.11 -0.07
CA ASP A 19 -1.65 -12.33 1.08
C ASP A 19 -2.16 -11.55 2.31
N GLU A 20 -2.94 -12.25 3.13
CA GLU A 20 -3.52 -11.67 4.34
C GLU A 20 -2.46 -11.32 5.40
N SER A 21 -1.32 -12.03 5.40
CA SER A 21 -0.20 -11.71 6.30
C SER A 21 0.47 -10.39 5.89
N PHE A 22 0.65 -10.17 4.59
CA PHE A 22 1.09 -8.89 4.07
C PHE A 22 0.08 -7.77 4.42
N ALA A 23 -1.22 -8.02 4.25
CA ALA A 23 -2.25 -7.06 4.61
C ALA A 23 -2.26 -6.72 6.11
N ALA A 24 -2.07 -7.71 6.99
CA ALA A 24 -1.92 -7.48 8.42
C ALA A 24 -0.69 -6.62 8.72
N GLN A 25 0.48 -6.93 8.12
CA GLN A 25 1.68 -6.12 8.29
C GLN A 25 1.49 -4.68 7.77
N MET A 26 0.79 -4.51 6.65
CA MET A 26 0.50 -3.21 6.06
C MET A 26 -0.44 -2.37 6.94
N ARG A 27 -1.38 -3.03 7.65
CA ARG A 27 -2.27 -2.39 8.64
C ARG A 27 -1.55 -2.05 9.94
N LEU A 28 -0.60 -2.89 10.35
CA LEU A 28 0.23 -2.68 11.54
C LEU A 28 1.31 -1.62 11.33
N THR A 29 1.63 -1.28 10.07
CA THR A 29 2.64 -0.26 9.79
C THR A 29 2.11 1.12 10.17
N PRO A 30 2.85 1.91 10.97
CA PRO A 30 2.36 3.19 11.45
C PRO A 30 2.58 4.35 10.47
N THR A 31 3.30 4.15 9.35
CA THR A 31 3.63 5.24 8.41
C THR A 31 3.52 4.82 6.95
N SER A 32 3.22 5.81 6.09
CA SER A 32 3.12 5.61 4.64
C SER A 32 4.47 5.20 4.01
N SER A 33 5.58 5.70 4.57
CA SER A 33 6.94 5.35 4.14
C SER A 33 7.30 3.91 4.45
N SER A 34 6.97 3.40 5.64
CA SER A 34 7.20 1.99 5.97
C SER A 34 6.33 1.06 5.13
N ALA A 35 5.09 1.47 4.82
CA ALA A 35 4.22 0.72 3.93
C ALA A 35 4.75 0.69 2.47
N ALA A 36 5.33 1.80 1.98
CA ALA A 36 6.00 1.85 0.69
C ALA A 36 7.24 0.94 0.66
N GLN A 37 8.02 0.91 1.74
CA GLN A 37 9.18 0.05 1.86
C GLN A 37 8.79 -1.44 1.84
N LEU A 38 7.72 -1.82 2.57
CA LEU A 38 7.15 -3.16 2.53
C LEU A 38 6.71 -3.54 1.12
N ALA A 39 5.99 -2.66 0.41
CA ALA A 39 5.59 -2.92 -0.97
C ALA A 39 6.82 -3.11 -1.90
N SER A 40 7.87 -2.31 -1.69
CA SER A 40 9.12 -2.42 -2.45
C SER A 40 9.84 -3.75 -2.22
N GLN A 41 9.73 -4.37 -1.04
CA GLN A 41 10.29 -5.70 -0.77
C GLN A 41 9.61 -6.80 -1.60
N HIS A 42 8.34 -6.58 -1.97
CA HIS A 42 7.59 -7.46 -2.87
C HIS A 42 7.73 -7.08 -4.35
N GLY A 43 8.66 -6.17 -4.68
CA GLY A 43 8.90 -5.70 -6.06
C GLY A 43 7.90 -4.64 -6.54
N ILE A 44 7.04 -4.14 -5.66
CA ILE A 44 6.04 -3.13 -6.01
C ILE A 44 6.58 -1.75 -5.66
N GLN A 45 6.97 -0.98 -6.69
CA GLN A 45 7.41 0.39 -6.49
C GLN A 45 6.21 1.33 -6.41
N VAL A 46 5.89 1.77 -5.20
CA VAL A 46 4.82 2.72 -4.90
C VAL A 46 5.33 3.81 -3.97
N SER A 47 5.08 5.06 -4.32
CA SER A 47 5.48 6.19 -3.47
C SER A 47 4.61 6.28 -2.22
N PRO A 48 5.17 6.70 -1.07
CA PRO A 48 4.39 6.92 0.16
C PRO A 48 3.24 7.90 -0.05
N GLU A 49 3.45 8.95 -0.86
CA GLU A 49 2.39 9.89 -1.24
C GLU A 49 1.25 9.23 -2.02
N ALA A 50 1.57 8.29 -2.92
CA ALA A 50 0.57 7.57 -3.70
C ALA A 50 -0.23 6.62 -2.81
N LEU A 51 0.41 5.93 -1.86
CA LEU A 51 -0.24 5.14 -0.82
C LEU A 51 -1.17 6.00 0.03
N TRP A 52 -0.66 7.11 0.56
CA TRP A 52 -1.44 8.02 1.39
C TRP A 52 -2.64 8.58 0.65
N ARG A 53 -2.48 9.00 -0.61
CA ARG A 53 -3.56 9.54 -1.44
C ARG A 53 -4.61 8.48 -1.78
N ASN A 54 -4.22 7.21 -1.93
CA ASN A 54 -5.10 6.10 -2.30
C ASN A 54 -5.51 5.22 -1.10
N ARG A 55 -5.19 5.62 0.13
CA ARG A 55 -5.45 4.84 1.36
C ARG A 55 -6.91 4.36 1.49
N GLY A 56 -7.88 5.20 1.10
CA GLY A 56 -9.31 4.86 1.17
C GLY A 56 -9.76 3.83 0.12
N VAL A 57 -9.01 3.66 -0.96
CA VAL A 57 -9.30 2.65 -2.01
C VAL A 57 -8.58 1.32 -1.73
N LEU A 58 -7.44 1.39 -1.04
CA LEU A 58 -6.60 0.26 -0.67
C LEU A 58 -7.11 -0.47 0.58
N VAL A 59 -7.59 0.27 1.58
CA VAL A 59 -8.03 -0.29 2.85
C VAL A 59 -9.46 0.17 3.11
N SER A 60 -10.43 -0.61 2.62
CA SER A 60 -11.86 -0.36 2.85
C SER A 60 -12.31 -0.74 4.26
N ASP A 61 -11.49 -1.46 5.01
CA ASP A 61 -11.83 -2.05 6.31
C ASP A 61 -10.79 -1.62 7.37
N GLY A 62 -11.12 -0.55 8.09
CA GLY A 62 -10.29 0.05 9.14
C GLY A 62 -9.22 1.01 8.61
N HIS A 63 -9.28 2.27 9.03
CA HIS A 63 -8.29 3.28 8.66
C HIS A 63 -6.87 2.78 8.99
N PRO A 64 -5.98 2.56 8.00
CA PRO A 64 -4.60 2.27 8.32
C PRO A 64 -4.06 3.48 9.07
N THR A 65 -3.38 3.23 10.18
CA THR A 65 -2.82 4.28 11.06
C THR A 65 -1.59 4.95 10.44
N TRP A 66 -1.47 4.93 9.11
CA TRP A 66 -0.40 5.56 8.36
C TRP A 66 -0.40 7.04 8.71
N ARG A 67 0.53 7.47 9.57
CA ARG A 67 0.85 8.88 9.75
C ARG A 67 1.83 9.26 8.65
N GLY A 68 1.78 10.54 8.26
CA GLY A 68 2.48 11.14 7.11
C GLY A 68 3.83 10.52 6.84
#